data_AF-A0A973KXV1-F1
#
_entry.id   AF-A0A973KXV1-F1
#
_cell.length_a   1.000
_cell.length_b   1.000
_cell.length_c   1.000
_cell.angle_alpha   90.00
_cell.angle_beta   90.00
_cell.angle_gamma   90.00
#
_symmetry.space_group_name_H-M   'P 1'
#
loop_
_entity.id
_entity.type
_entity.pdbx_description
1 polymer ?
#
loop_
_entity_poly.entity_id
_entity_poly.type
_entity_poly.pdbx_seq_one_letter_code
_entity_poly.pdbx_strand_id
1 'polypeptide(L)' 'MEAIPWRDRVREEDELLEQLATQTDAALRRRAEALKDGTAELGSVYAVANDIGLSWTAVARAIKKHTTE' A
#
# COMPACT_ATOMS: atom_id res chain seq x y z
N MET A 1 -28.07 12.04 -27.03
CA MET A 1 -26.97 11.18 -26.56
C MET A 1 -27.58 10.32 -25.47
N GLU A 2 -27.77 9.02 -25.71
CA GLU A 2 -28.31 8.14 -24.67
C GLU A 2 -27.27 8.02 -23.56
N ALA A 3 -27.70 8.25 -22.32
CA ALA A 3 -26.82 8.11 -21.17
C ALA A 3 -26.47 6.63 -21.00
N ILE A 4 -25.17 6.34 -20.81
CA ILE A 4 -24.69 4.99 -20.48
C ILE A 4 -25.51 4.48 -19.28
N PRO A 5 -26.13 3.29 -19.37
CA PRO A 5 -26.88 2.72 -18.26
C PRO A 5 -26.03 2.68 -16.99
N TRP A 6 -26.63 3.02 -15.84
CA TRP A 6 -25.88 3.09 -14.57
C TRP A 6 -25.20 1.76 -14.21
N ARG A 7 -25.73 0.63 -14.67
CA ARG A 7 -25.16 -0.70 -14.44
C ARG A 7 -23.82 -0.88 -15.13
N ASP A 8 -23.68 -0.33 -16.34
CA ASP A 8 -22.43 -0.42 -17.09
C ASP A 8 -21.37 0.50 -16.47
N ARG A 9 -21.77 1.69 -16.02
CA ARG A 9 -20.89 2.58 -15.24
C ARG A 9 -20.39 1.93 -13.94
N VAL A 10 -21.25 1.20 -13.22
CA VAL A 10 -20.82 0.46 -12.02
C VAL A 10 -19.83 -0.64 -12.38
N ARG A 11 -20.09 -1.40 -13.45
CA ARG A 11 -19.17 -2.46 -13.90
C ARG A 11 -17.78 -1.91 -14.25
N GLU A 12 -17.73 -0.80 -14.97
CA GLU A 12 -16.47 -0.13 -15.32
C GLU A 12 -15.67 0.29 -14.07
N GLU A 13 -16.34 0.85 -13.06
CA GLU A 13 -15.69 1.22 -11.80
C GLU A 13 -15.22 0.00 -11.00
N ASP A 14 -16.00 -1.08 -10.97
CA ASP A 14 -15.60 -2.33 -10.31
C ASP A 14 -14.34 -2.93 -10.96
N GLU A 15 -14.27 -2.95 -12.29
CA GLU A 15 -13.09 -3.40 -13.04
C GLU A 15 -11.86 -2.51 -12.77
N LEU A 16 -12.05 -1.19 -12.66
CA LEU A 16 -10.98 -0.26 -12.31
C LEU A 16 -10.49 -0.49 -10.88
N LEU A 17 -11.41 -0.66 -9.93
CA LEU A 17 -11.06 -0.92 -8.53
C LEU A 17 -10.29 -2.22 -8.36
N GLU A 18 -10.64 -3.27 -9.11
CA GLU A 18 -9.89 -4.53 -9.13
C GLU A 18 -8.45 -4.33 -9.62
N GLN A 19 -8.26 -3.61 -10.73
CA GLN A 19 -6.94 -3.29 -11.26
C GLN A 19 -6.11 -2.44 -10.29
N LEU A 20 -6.74 -1.44 -9.67
CA LEU A 20 -6.09 -0.59 -8.67
C LEU A 20 -5.76 -1.38 -7.40
N ALA A 21 -6.57 -2.35 -7.01
CA ALA A 21 -6.29 -3.21 -5.86
C ALA A 21 -5.01 -4.01 -6.07
N THR A 22 -4.83 -4.62 -7.26
CA THR A 22 -3.60 -5.34 -7.60
C THR A 22 -2.37 -4.41 -7.60
N GLN A 23 -2.48 -3.24 -8.22
CA GLN A 23 -1.38 -2.26 -8.25
C GLN A 23 -1.03 -1.73 -6.85
N THR A 24 -2.05 -1.51 -6.03
CA THR A 24 -1.91 -1.06 -4.65
C THR A 24 -1.23 -2.13 -3.80
N ASP A 25 -1.62 -3.40 -3.91
CA ASP A 25 -0.96 -4.49 -3.17
C ASP A 25 0.53 -4.58 -3.54
N ALA A 26 0.84 -4.54 -4.84
CA ALA A 26 2.23 -4.56 -5.31
C ALA A 26 3.03 -3.35 -4.81
N ALA A 27 2.44 -2.15 -4.79
CA ALA A 27 3.06 -0.95 -4.25
C ALA A 27 3.29 -1.04 -2.74
N LEU A 28 2.32 -1.58 -1.98
CA LEU A 28 2.45 -1.78 -0.54
C LEU A 28 3.57 -2.75 -0.19
N ARG A 29 3.74 -3.84 -0.96
CA ARG A 29 4.89 -4.77 -0.82
C ARG A 29 6.22 -4.08 -1.04
N ARG A 30 6.38 -3.36 -2.15
CA ARG A 30 7.61 -2.59 -2.44
C ARG A 30 7.90 -1.56 -1.35
N ARG A 31 6.88 -0.85 -0.89
CA ARG A 31 7.01 0.10 0.21
C ARG A 31 7.45 -0.59 1.51
N ALA A 32 6.91 -1.76 1.81
CA ALA A 32 7.26 -2.50 3.02
C ALA A 32 8.70 -3.01 3.00
N GLU A 33 9.23 -3.45 1.85
CA GLU A 33 10.66 -3.75 1.70
C GLU A 33 11.53 -2.50 1.89
N ALA A 34 11.18 -1.36 1.30
CA ALA A 34 11.91 -0.12 1.53
C ALA A 34 11.93 0.31 3.01
N LEU A 35 10.87 0.02 3.77
CA LEU A 35 10.84 0.26 5.22
C LEU A 35 11.76 -0.71 5.99
N LYS A 36 11.97 -1.95 5.51
CA LYS A 36 12.97 -2.88 6.07
C LYS A 36 14.38 -2.39 5.78
N ASP A 37 14.64 -1.93 4.56
CA ASP A 37 15.94 -1.37 4.19
C ASP A 37 16.27 -0.15 5.06
N GLY A 38 15.33 0.78 5.21
CA GLY A 38 15.49 1.90 6.13
C GLY A 38 15.67 1.47 7.59
N THR A 39 15.04 0.38 8.02
CA THR A 39 15.22 -0.16 9.38
C THR A 39 16.63 -0.72 9.57
N ALA A 40 17.19 -1.37 8.53
CA ALA A 40 18.56 -1.85 8.54
C ALA A 40 19.57 -0.68 8.51
N GLU A 41 19.29 0.38 7.77
CA GLU A 41 20.13 1.58 7.70
C GLU A 41 20.12 2.39 9.00
N LEU A 42 18.94 2.71 9.53
CA LEU A 42 18.76 3.57 10.71
C LEU A 42 18.80 2.80 12.04
N GLY A 43 18.91 1.47 11.98
CA GLY A 43 19.07 0.58 13.13
C GLY A 43 17.79 0.26 13.91
N SER A 44 16.65 0.90 13.61
CA SER A 44 15.38 0.55 14.24
C SER A 44 14.14 1.03 13.46
N VAL A 45 13.02 0.31 13.64
CA VAL A 45 11.71 0.70 13.12
C VAL A 45 11.27 2.06 13.66
N TYR A 46 11.65 2.38 14.91
CA TYR A 46 11.34 3.66 15.53
C TYR A 46 12.06 4.83 14.83
N ALA A 47 13.34 4.65 14.48
CA ALA A 47 14.12 5.67 13.77
C ALA A 47 13.52 5.96 12.39
N VAL A 48 13.16 4.92 11.63
CA VAL A 48 12.44 5.07 10.34
C VAL A 48 11.11 5.80 10.53
N ALA A 49 10.32 5.41 11.53
CA ALA A 49 9.03 6.02 11.79
C ALA A 49 9.15 7.51 12.11
N ASN A 50 10.15 7.89 12.90
CA ASN A 50 10.45 9.28 13.21
C ASN A 50 10.90 10.07 11.96
N ASP A 51 11.75 9.47 11.12
CA ASP A 51 12.25 10.08 9.89
C ASP A 51 11.12 10.40 8.89
N ILE A 52 10.18 9.47 8.71
CA ILE A 52 9.07 9.63 7.76
C ILE A 52 7.77 10.21 8.39
N GLY A 53 7.81 10.62 9.66
CA GLY A 53 6.69 11.25 10.35
C GLY A 53 5.48 10.32 10.60
N LEU A 54 5.70 9.04 10.83
CA LEU A 54 4.66 8.05 11.11
C LEU A 54 4.80 7.43 12.50
N SER A 55 3.75 6.75 12.98
CA SER A 55 3.87 5.96 14.20
C SER A 55 4.67 4.67 13.94
N TRP A 56 5.50 4.28 14.91
CA TRP A 56 6.31 3.06 14.80
C TRP A 56 5.44 1.80 14.61
N THR A 57 4.24 1.77 15.18
CA THR A 57 3.29 0.66 15.02
C THR A 57 2.74 0.57 13.60
N ALA A 58 2.54 1.70 12.92
CA ALA A 58 2.12 1.71 11.52
C ALA A 58 3.23 1.17 10.61
N VAL A 59 4.48 1.57 10.85
CA VAL A 59 5.65 1.06 10.11
C VAL A 59 5.83 -0.44 10.35
N ALA A 60 5.84 -0.87 11.62
CA ALA A 60 5.99 -2.28 11.98
C ALA A 60 4.88 -3.15 11.36
N ARG A 61 3.62 -2.68 11.38
CA ARG A 61 2.49 -3.39 10.78
C ARG A 61 2.62 -3.45 9.26
N ALA A 62 3.04 -2.37 8.61
CA ALA A 62 3.21 -2.34 7.16
C ALA A 62 4.28 -3.35 6.70
N ILE A 63 5.43 -3.38 7.39
CA ILE A 63 6.48 -4.40 7.18
C ILE A 63 5.88 -5.79 7.37
N LYS A 64 5.38 -6.09 8.57
CA LYS A 64 4.85 -7.42 8.90
C LYS A 64 3.78 -7.91 7.92
N LYS A 65 2.87 -7.03 7.49
CA LYS A 65 1.74 -7.43 6.64
C LYS A 65 2.15 -7.74 5.20
N HIS A 66 3.15 -7.04 4.67
CA HIS A 66 3.44 -7.06 3.24
C HIS A 66 4.80 -7.66 2.87
N THR A 67 5.57 -8.15 3.86
CA THR A 67 6.84 -8.86 3.64
C THR A 67 6.87 -10.27 4.25
N THR A 68 5.74 -10.76 4.75
CA THR A 68 5.62 -12.15 5.23
C THR A 68 4.83 -12.92 4.18
N GLU A 69 5.49 -13.90 3.55
CA GLU A 69 4.86 -14.87 2.64
C GLU A 69 3.87 -15.78 3.38
#